data_AF-A0A2D5X6M7-F1
#
_entry.id   AF-A0A2D5X6M7-F1
#
_cell.length_a   1.000
_cell.length_b   1.000
_cell.length_c   1.000
_cell.angle_alpha   90.00
_cell.angle_beta   90.00
_cell.angle_gamma   90.00
#
_symmetry.space_group_name_H-M   'P 1'
#
loop_
_entity.id
_entity.type
_entity.pdbx_description
1 polymer ?
#
loop_
_entity_poly.entity_id
_entity_poly.type
_entity_poly.pdbx_seq_one_letter_code
_entity_poly.pdbx_strand_id
1 'polypeptide(L)'
;MSDRQLPRAANRYLAQSNPVGLTKKYSSSLALTVSTGLLFISACSSEKANSPIADEPAVVREQVQSDIEDKIVNSYARVAAKKPDLCPKLVQKEVDNTVIERKAEVMVNNSCDYFLYPKVGEHIAVSINNDQIEALLVTPKIYNFANGDYEVLSYDKHVIRLSYDGAGYKPEQFSYDVTIAITE
;
A
#
# COMPACT_ATOMS: atom_id res chain seq x y z
N MET A 1 -41.78 -28.14 31.92
CA MET A 1 -41.27 -28.98 30.81
C MET A 1 -40.55 -28.02 29.86
N SER A 2 -39.33 -27.53 30.10
CA SER A 2 -38.06 -28.25 30.21
C SER A 2 -37.95 -29.40 29.22
N ASP A 3 -37.33 -29.15 28.08
CA ASP A 3 -36.27 -30.04 27.62
C ASP A 3 -35.22 -29.29 26.79
N ARG A 4 -33.99 -29.40 27.31
CA ARG A 4 -32.73 -29.11 26.65
C ARG A 4 -32.43 -30.25 25.68
N GLN A 5 -31.90 -29.95 24.50
CA GLN A 5 -30.98 -30.89 23.84
C GLN A 5 -30.07 -30.20 22.80
N LEU A 6 -28.87 -29.87 23.24
CA LEU A 6 -27.63 -30.19 22.52
C LEU A 6 -27.27 -31.64 22.89
N PRO A 7 -26.72 -32.46 21.97
CA PRO A 7 -25.27 -32.44 21.68
C PRO A 7 -24.95 -32.79 20.21
N ARG A 8 -23.74 -32.61 19.66
CA ARG A 8 -22.60 -33.53 19.83
C ARG A 8 -21.37 -32.95 19.13
N ALA A 9 -20.30 -32.78 19.87
CA ALA A 9 -18.94 -32.76 19.34
C ALA A 9 -18.47 -34.21 19.10
N ALA A 10 -17.67 -34.44 18.04
CA ALA A 10 -16.58 -35.43 18.05
C ALA A 10 -15.64 -35.30 16.84
N ASN A 11 -14.35 -35.08 17.16
CA ASN A 11 -13.10 -35.65 16.62
C ASN A 11 -12.75 -35.48 15.12
N ARG A 12 -11.65 -34.76 14.83
CA ARG A 12 -10.23 -35.21 14.73
C ARG A 12 -9.98 -36.15 13.53
N TYR A 13 -9.05 -35.78 12.64
CA TYR A 13 -7.73 -36.42 12.44
C TYR A 13 -7.05 -35.90 11.15
N LEU A 14 -5.79 -35.52 11.33
CA LEU A 14 -4.62 -35.67 10.43
C LEU A 14 -4.33 -34.69 9.28
N ALA A 15 -3.18 -34.05 9.50
CA ALA A 15 -2.24 -33.59 8.49
C ALA A 15 -1.90 -34.68 7.47
N GLN A 16 -1.73 -34.27 6.21
CA GLN A 16 -0.89 -34.99 5.27
C GLN A 16 -0.18 -33.99 4.37
N SER A 17 1.07 -33.71 4.71
CA SER A 17 2.07 -33.18 3.79
C SER A 17 2.39 -34.24 2.74
N ASN A 18 2.55 -33.85 1.48
CA ASN A 18 3.60 -34.41 0.63
C ASN A 18 3.95 -33.49 -0.55
N PRO A 19 5.22 -33.51 -0.99
CA PRO A 19 5.81 -32.50 -1.87
C PRO A 19 5.72 -32.93 -3.34
N VAL A 20 5.61 -31.95 -4.25
CA VAL A 20 5.86 -32.18 -5.68
C VAL A 20 7.12 -31.43 -6.07
N GLY A 21 8.19 -32.21 -6.26
CA GLY A 21 9.46 -31.73 -6.78
C GLY A 21 9.35 -31.32 -8.24
N LEU A 22 9.94 -30.17 -8.57
CA LEU A 22 10.18 -29.74 -9.94
C LEU A 22 11.70 -29.79 -10.19
N THR A 23 12.13 -30.85 -10.85
CA THR A 23 13.49 -31.00 -11.38
C THR A 23 13.63 -30.15 -12.63
N LYS A 24 14.30 -28.99 -12.52
CA LYS A 24 14.69 -28.18 -13.68
C LYS A 24 16.06 -28.65 -14.17
N LYS A 25 16.07 -29.43 -15.25
CA LYS A 25 17.27 -29.68 -16.08
C LYS A 25 17.48 -28.47 -16.98
N TYR A 26 18.60 -27.77 -16.85
CA TYR A 26 19.15 -26.96 -17.93
C TYR A 26 20.58 -27.44 -18.22
N SER A 27 20.73 -27.92 -19.44
CA SER A 27 21.98 -28.34 -20.06
C SER A 27 22.39 -27.26 -21.07
N SER A 28 23.69 -27.24 -21.37
CA SER A 28 24.38 -26.52 -22.44
C SER A 28 24.76 -25.07 -22.13
N SER A 29 25.95 -24.56 -22.43
CA SER A 29 27.30 -25.08 -22.74
C SER A 29 28.16 -23.84 -22.99
N LEU A 30 29.46 -24.00 -22.82
CA LEU A 30 30.56 -23.05 -23.01
C LEU A 30 30.45 -22.05 -24.18
N ALA A 31 30.97 -20.84 -23.95
CA ALA A 31 31.91 -20.19 -24.87
C ALA A 31 32.87 -19.29 -24.08
N LEU A 32 34.16 -19.59 -24.18
CA LEU A 32 35.28 -18.91 -23.53
C LEU A 32 36.18 -18.35 -24.64
N THR A 33 36.85 -17.23 -24.33
CA THR A 33 37.99 -16.58 -25.01
C THR A 33 37.67 -15.39 -25.94
N VAL A 34 38.11 -14.20 -25.50
CA VAL A 34 38.43 -13.04 -26.34
C VAL A 34 39.91 -12.75 -26.12
N SER A 35 40.66 -12.71 -27.23
CA SER A 35 42.10 -12.49 -27.29
C SER A 35 42.49 -11.03 -27.02
N THR A 36 43.72 -10.88 -26.51
CA THR A 36 44.47 -9.70 -26.06
C THR A 36 44.71 -8.61 -27.12
N GLY A 37 44.79 -7.35 -26.67
CA GLY A 37 45.33 -6.20 -27.40
C GLY A 37 45.96 -5.16 -26.46
N LEU A 38 47.20 -4.74 -26.76
CA LEU A 38 48.14 -3.97 -25.92
C LEU A 38 47.86 -2.45 -25.79
N LEU A 39 48.29 -1.94 -24.63
CA LEU A 39 48.99 -0.67 -24.31
C LEU A 39 48.57 0.65 -24.98
N PHE A 40 48.19 1.63 -24.15
CA PHE A 40 48.74 2.99 -24.24
C PHE A 40 48.97 3.58 -22.83
N ILE A 41 50.15 4.19 -22.69
CA ILE A 41 50.66 4.88 -21.51
C ILE A 41 50.10 6.31 -21.55
N SER A 42 49.58 6.81 -20.43
CA SER A 42 49.66 8.25 -20.14
C SER A 42 49.60 8.47 -18.63
N ALA A 43 50.64 9.11 -18.12
CA ALA A 43 50.69 9.61 -16.76
C ALA A 43 49.64 10.73 -16.60
N CYS A 44 48.77 10.60 -15.60
CA CYS A 44 48.15 11.74 -14.94
C CYS A 44 48.28 11.53 -13.44
N SER A 45 49.26 12.23 -12.86
CA SER A 45 49.24 12.56 -11.44
C SER A 45 47.95 13.31 -11.18
N SER A 46 47.05 12.70 -10.41
CA SER A 46 46.00 13.43 -9.72
C SER A 46 46.15 13.09 -8.25
N GLU A 47 46.82 14.00 -7.56
CA GLU A 47 46.77 14.15 -6.12
C GLU A 47 45.29 14.12 -5.72
N LYS A 48 44.81 12.98 -5.22
CA LYS A 48 43.46 12.90 -4.67
C LYS A 48 43.53 13.60 -3.33
N ALA A 49 43.03 14.83 -3.33
CA ALA A 49 42.62 15.54 -2.14
C ALA A 49 41.85 14.58 -1.23
N ASN A 50 42.33 14.45 0.01
CA ASN A 50 41.58 13.85 1.09
C ASN A 50 40.31 14.69 1.31
N SER A 51 39.19 14.25 0.76
CA SER A 51 37.89 14.64 1.28
C SER A 51 37.44 13.52 2.19
N PRO A 52 37.29 13.73 3.50
CA PRO A 52 36.56 12.77 4.31
C PRO A 52 35.14 12.74 3.73
N ILE A 53 34.77 11.59 3.16
CA ILE A 53 33.37 11.25 2.96
C ILE A 53 32.82 11.23 4.38
N ALA A 54 32.17 12.32 4.76
CA ALA A 54 31.34 12.33 5.95
C ALA A 54 30.28 11.26 5.70
N ASP A 55 30.41 10.13 6.39
CA ASP A 55 29.33 9.16 6.51
C ASP A 55 28.19 9.87 7.22
N GLU A 56 27.30 10.45 6.40
CA GLU A 56 26.01 10.91 6.84
C GLU A 56 25.34 9.76 7.59
N PRO A 57 24.88 9.99 8.84
CA PRO A 57 24.42 8.91 9.69
C PRO A 57 23.28 8.16 8.99
N ALA A 58 23.30 6.82 9.06
CA ALA A 58 22.37 5.95 8.36
C ALA A 58 20.89 6.36 8.55
N VAL A 59 20.55 6.89 9.72
CA VAL A 59 19.23 7.43 10.06
C VAL A 59 18.80 8.59 9.15
N VAL A 60 19.71 9.50 8.81
CA VAL A 60 19.41 10.65 7.94
C VAL A 60 19.26 10.19 6.49
N ARG A 61 20.07 9.23 6.03
CA ARG A 61 19.91 8.64 4.69
C ARG A 61 18.58 7.89 4.54
N GLU A 62 18.17 7.16 5.56
CA GLU A 62 16.90 6.44 5.58
C GLU A 62 15.70 7.40 5.53
N GLN A 63 15.72 8.49 6.32
CA GLN A 63 14.69 9.53 6.30
C GLN A 63 14.61 10.25 4.94
N VAL A 64 15.74 10.62 4.35
CA VAL A 64 15.76 11.27 3.03
C VAL A 64 15.21 10.33 1.95
N GLN A 65 15.53 9.04 2.02
CA GLN A 65 15.02 8.04 1.08
C GLN A 65 13.50 7.85 1.24
N SER A 66 12.98 7.75 2.47
CA SER A 66 11.54 7.63 2.73
C SER A 66 10.78 8.87 2.25
N ASP A 67 11.33 10.06 2.45
CA ASP A 67 10.72 11.31 1.99
C ASP A 67 10.62 11.40 0.46
N ILE A 68 11.64 10.89 -0.25
CA ILE A 68 11.63 10.82 -1.72
C ILE A 68 10.57 9.83 -2.18
N GLU A 69 10.51 8.65 -1.57
CA GLU A 69 9.52 7.62 -1.89
C GLU A 69 8.10 8.12 -1.66
N ASP A 70 7.83 8.76 -0.52
CA ASP A 70 6.52 9.32 -0.22
C ASP A 70 6.12 10.43 -1.21
N LYS A 71 7.07 11.27 -1.64
CA LYS A 71 6.82 12.29 -2.68
C LYS A 71 6.45 11.64 -4.01
N ILE A 72 7.13 10.58 -4.42
CA ILE A 72 6.83 9.85 -5.66
C ILE A 72 5.45 9.21 -5.57
N VAL A 73 5.18 8.50 -4.47
CA VAL A 73 3.90 7.83 -4.21
C VAL A 73 2.75 8.82 -4.18
N ASN A 74 2.91 9.98 -3.54
CA ASN A 74 1.91 11.04 -3.54
C ASN A 74 1.70 11.68 -4.91
N SER A 75 2.78 11.85 -5.68
CA SER A 75 2.68 12.36 -7.05
C SER A 75 1.84 11.42 -7.92
N TYR A 76 2.10 10.11 -7.84
CA TYR A 76 1.29 9.09 -8.51
C TYR A 76 -0.16 9.11 -8.00
N ALA A 77 -0.37 9.10 -6.68
CA ALA A 77 -1.68 9.07 -6.07
C ALA A 77 -2.54 10.30 -6.44
N ARG A 78 -1.92 11.46 -6.66
CA ARG A 78 -2.57 12.67 -7.15
C ARG A 78 -3.04 12.54 -8.61
N VAL A 79 -2.28 11.82 -9.45
CA VAL A 79 -2.68 11.55 -10.83
C VAL A 79 -3.78 10.48 -10.86
N ALA A 80 -3.62 9.40 -10.08
CA ALA A 80 -4.60 8.33 -9.94
C ALA A 80 -5.93 8.81 -9.34
N ALA A 81 -5.92 9.83 -8.49
CA ALA A 81 -7.13 10.49 -7.98
C ALA A 81 -8.05 11.05 -9.08
N LYS A 82 -7.60 11.18 -10.32
CA LYS A 82 -8.40 11.63 -11.48
C LYS A 82 -8.84 10.48 -12.39
N LYS A 83 -8.54 9.23 -12.03
CA LYS A 83 -8.76 8.02 -12.84
C LYS A 83 -9.54 7.00 -12.02
N PRO A 84 -10.76 6.60 -12.43
CA PRO A 84 -11.62 5.73 -11.63
C PRO A 84 -10.99 4.41 -11.20
N ASP A 85 -10.19 3.82 -12.08
CA ASP A 85 -9.65 2.47 -12.02
C ASP A 85 -8.23 2.39 -11.44
N LEU A 86 -7.64 3.51 -11.04
CA LEU A 86 -6.28 3.57 -10.50
C LEU A 86 -6.26 3.86 -8.99
N CYS A 87 -5.39 3.12 -8.30
CA CYS A 87 -5.10 3.26 -6.87
C CYS A 87 -3.57 3.18 -6.65
N PRO A 88 -3.03 3.74 -5.55
CA PRO A 88 -3.72 4.55 -4.52
C PRO A 88 -4.18 5.93 -5.01
N LYS A 89 -5.06 6.61 -4.25
CA LYS A 89 -5.60 7.94 -4.57
C LYS A 89 -5.24 8.93 -3.47
N LEU A 90 -4.90 10.16 -3.85
CA LEU A 90 -4.70 11.25 -2.89
C LEU A 90 -6.01 12.00 -2.66
N VAL A 91 -6.38 12.16 -1.40
CA VAL A 91 -7.49 12.98 -0.93
C VAL A 91 -6.92 14.34 -0.56
N GLN A 92 -7.37 15.38 -1.25
CA GLN A 92 -6.98 16.76 -0.98
C GLN A 92 -8.22 17.54 -0.57
N LYS A 93 -8.20 18.07 0.65
CA LYS A 93 -9.20 19.03 1.13
C LYS A 93 -9.00 20.35 0.41
N GLU A 94 -10.06 20.88 -0.20
CA GLU A 94 -10.05 22.26 -0.69
C GLU A 94 -10.32 23.21 0.47
N VAL A 95 -9.91 24.48 0.37
CA VAL A 95 -10.01 25.45 1.46
C VAL A 95 -11.46 25.56 1.98
N ASP A 96 -12.43 25.48 1.08
CA ASP A 96 -13.85 25.67 1.37
C ASP A 96 -14.65 24.36 1.36
N ASN A 97 -14.00 23.20 1.15
CA ASN A 97 -14.68 21.92 1.04
C ASN A 97 -14.02 20.83 1.89
N THR A 98 -14.71 20.46 2.96
CA THR A 98 -14.35 19.38 3.88
C THR A 98 -14.82 18.01 3.41
N VAL A 99 -15.67 17.94 2.38
CA VAL A 99 -16.29 16.71 1.89
C VAL A 99 -15.78 16.38 0.49
N ILE A 100 -15.07 15.26 0.39
CA ILE A 100 -14.53 14.75 -0.86
C ILE A 100 -15.46 13.64 -1.34
N GLU A 101 -16.26 13.94 -2.36
CA GLU A 101 -17.10 12.96 -3.04
C GLU A 101 -16.39 12.40 -4.27
N ARG A 102 -16.44 11.08 -4.41
CA ARG A 102 -15.92 10.36 -5.57
C ARG A 102 -16.99 9.41 -6.06
N LYS A 103 -17.31 9.51 -7.35
CA LYS A 103 -18.42 8.81 -8.00
C LYS A 103 -17.89 7.88 -9.08
N ALA A 104 -18.55 6.73 -9.25
CA ALA A 104 -18.21 5.73 -10.25
C ALA A 104 -16.74 5.31 -10.23
N GLU A 105 -16.15 5.20 -9.03
CA GLU A 105 -14.82 4.63 -8.85
C GLU A 105 -14.85 3.13 -9.17
N VAL A 106 -13.70 2.56 -9.54
CA VAL A 106 -13.59 1.14 -9.93
C VAL A 106 -12.46 0.46 -9.15
N MET A 107 -12.82 -0.54 -8.35
CA MET A 107 -11.87 -1.37 -7.63
C MET A 107 -11.41 -2.50 -8.54
N VAL A 108 -10.33 -2.28 -9.30
CA VAL A 108 -9.73 -3.29 -10.18
C VAL A 108 -9.11 -4.43 -9.36
N ASN A 109 -8.33 -4.08 -8.35
CA ASN A 109 -7.77 -5.01 -7.37
C ASN A 109 -8.79 -5.36 -6.27
N ASN A 110 -8.36 -6.05 -5.22
CA ASN A 110 -9.21 -6.34 -4.05
C ASN A 110 -9.30 -5.17 -3.07
N SER A 111 -8.53 -4.11 -3.29
CA SER A 111 -8.57 -2.91 -2.46
C SER A 111 -8.17 -1.65 -3.24
N CYS A 112 -8.52 -0.51 -2.67
CA CYS A 112 -8.03 0.80 -3.08
C CYS A 112 -7.65 1.62 -1.83
N ASP A 113 -6.44 2.14 -1.83
CA ASP A 113 -5.95 2.98 -0.73
C ASP A 113 -6.16 4.46 -1.05
N TYR A 114 -6.58 5.21 -0.05
CA TYR A 114 -6.78 6.65 -0.06
C TYR A 114 -5.81 7.27 0.93
N PHE A 115 -4.94 8.15 0.45
CA PHE A 115 -3.99 8.89 1.27
C PHE A 115 -4.54 10.26 1.62
N LEU A 116 -4.37 10.65 2.87
CA LEU A 116 -4.85 11.91 3.41
C LEU A 116 -3.86 12.43 4.46
N TYR A 117 -3.84 13.75 4.60
CA TYR A 117 -2.98 14.49 5.52
C TYR A 117 -3.83 15.47 6.34
N PRO A 118 -4.72 14.96 7.20
CA PRO A 118 -5.55 15.79 8.07
C PRO A 118 -4.74 16.41 9.20
N LYS A 119 -5.31 17.41 9.86
CA LYS A 119 -4.74 18.03 11.06
C LYS A 119 -5.19 17.26 12.31
N VAL A 120 -4.35 17.28 13.34
CA VAL A 120 -4.73 16.75 14.66
C VAL A 120 -5.96 17.48 15.18
N GLY A 121 -6.91 16.71 15.72
CA GLY A 121 -8.20 17.19 16.19
C GLY A 121 -9.31 17.18 15.14
N GLU A 122 -8.99 17.04 13.83
CA GLU A 122 -10.03 16.83 12.83
C GLU A 122 -10.65 15.43 12.96
N HIS A 123 -11.89 15.29 12.50
CA HIS A 123 -12.62 14.03 12.42
C HIS A 123 -12.74 13.56 10.97
N ILE A 124 -12.49 12.27 10.75
CA ILE A 124 -12.64 11.62 9.45
C ILE A 124 -13.89 10.74 9.48
N ALA A 125 -14.82 10.99 8.57
CA ALA A 125 -15.96 10.11 8.30
C ALA A 125 -15.85 9.51 6.90
N VAL A 126 -16.23 8.24 6.75
CA VAL A 126 -16.23 7.53 5.47
C VAL A 126 -17.59 6.91 5.22
N SER A 127 -18.21 7.24 4.08
CA SER A 127 -19.47 6.66 3.63
C SER A 127 -19.31 6.07 2.24
N ILE A 128 -19.87 4.87 2.03
CA ILE A 128 -19.76 4.11 0.80
C ILE A 128 -21.16 3.60 0.43
N ASN A 129 -21.50 3.66 -0.85
CA ASN A 129 -22.83 3.25 -1.33
C ASN A 129 -22.95 1.73 -1.58
N ASN A 130 -22.07 0.92 -0.99
CA ASN A 130 -21.94 -0.51 -1.26
C ASN A 130 -21.54 -1.25 0.02
N ASP A 131 -22.37 -2.21 0.45
CA ASP A 131 -22.21 -2.98 1.69
C ASP A 131 -21.18 -4.12 1.57
N GLN A 132 -20.71 -4.41 0.35
CA GLN A 132 -19.66 -5.40 0.11
C GLN A 132 -18.25 -4.77 0.18
N ILE A 133 -18.12 -3.57 0.75
CA ILE A 133 -16.85 -2.88 0.95
C ILE A 133 -16.63 -2.62 2.44
N GLU A 134 -15.50 -3.08 2.95
CA GLU A 134 -14.99 -2.68 4.25
C GLU A 134 -14.10 -1.43 4.11
N ALA A 135 -14.29 -0.47 5.02
CA ALA A 135 -13.48 0.73 5.13
C ALA A 135 -12.67 0.72 6.43
N LEU A 136 -11.35 0.61 6.30
CA LEU A 136 -10.43 0.64 7.43
C LEU A 136 -9.44 1.80 7.30
N LEU A 137 -9.20 2.51 8.39
CA LEU A 137 -7.93 3.22 8.54
C LEU A 137 -6.86 2.16 8.82
N VAL A 138 -5.79 2.12 8.04
CA VAL A 138 -4.68 1.16 8.21
C VAL A 138 -3.39 1.84 8.65
N THR A 139 -3.34 3.17 8.60
CA THR A 139 -2.23 4.01 9.07
C THR A 139 -2.80 5.32 9.63
N PRO A 140 -2.33 5.80 10.80
CA PRO A 140 -1.24 5.26 11.61
C PRO A 140 -1.65 4.07 12.49
N LYS A 141 -2.94 3.86 12.69
CA LYS A 141 -3.50 2.77 13.51
C LYS A 141 -4.70 2.15 12.80
N ILE A 142 -4.91 0.86 13.03
CA ILE A 142 -6.11 0.16 12.56
C ILE A 142 -7.36 0.73 13.25
N TYR A 143 -8.30 1.23 12.45
CA TYR A 143 -9.62 1.68 12.90
C TYR A 143 -10.67 1.30 11.85
N ASN A 144 -11.82 0.77 12.28
CA ASN A 144 -12.91 0.41 11.38
C ASN A 144 -13.96 1.52 11.38
N PHE A 145 -14.20 2.12 10.21
CA PHE A 145 -15.17 3.21 10.04
C PHE A 145 -16.63 2.78 10.21
N ALA A 146 -16.92 1.47 10.28
CA ALA A 146 -18.21 0.97 10.73
C ALA A 146 -18.50 1.30 12.21
N ASN A 147 -17.47 1.65 13.00
CA ASN A 147 -17.61 2.07 14.39
C ASN A 147 -17.86 3.59 14.55
N GLY A 148 -17.98 4.33 13.44
CA GLY A 148 -18.18 5.77 13.42
C GLY A 148 -16.96 6.54 12.92
N ASP A 149 -16.89 7.81 13.32
CA ASP A 149 -15.87 8.74 12.85
C ASP A 149 -14.56 8.55 13.62
N TYR A 150 -13.44 8.78 12.93
CA TYR A 150 -12.10 8.70 13.52
C TYR A 150 -11.58 10.09 13.89
N GLU A 151 -11.24 10.31 15.16
CA GLU A 151 -10.50 11.50 15.60
C GLU A 151 -9.01 11.37 15.23
N VAL A 152 -8.48 12.39 14.55
CA VAL A 152 -7.09 12.43 14.11
C VAL A 152 -6.17 12.75 15.26
N LEU A 153 -5.28 11.81 15.59
CA LEU A 153 -4.38 11.91 16.75
C LEU A 153 -2.92 12.23 16.38
N SER A 154 -2.54 12.20 15.10
CA SER A 154 -1.20 12.58 14.64
C SER A 154 -1.23 13.38 13.34
N TYR A 155 -0.14 14.11 13.06
CA TYR A 155 0.02 14.91 11.84
C TYR A 155 0.55 14.09 10.65
N ASP A 156 0.60 12.76 10.78
CA ASP A 156 1.21 11.89 9.78
C ASP A 156 0.25 11.56 8.65
N LYS A 157 0.78 10.87 7.62
CA LYS A 157 -0.03 10.26 6.57
C LYS A 157 -1.05 9.31 7.18
N HIS A 158 -2.31 9.54 6.83
CA HIS A 158 -3.40 8.63 7.12
C HIS A 158 -3.74 7.84 5.84
N VAL A 159 -4.00 6.55 5.99
CA VAL A 159 -4.34 5.67 4.87
C VAL A 159 -5.67 4.99 5.17
N ILE A 160 -6.69 5.34 4.39
CA ILE A 160 -7.96 4.63 4.38
C ILE A 160 -7.89 3.58 3.29
N ARG A 161 -8.07 2.32 3.64
CA ARG A 161 -8.17 1.20 2.70
C ARG A 161 -9.62 0.79 2.56
N LEU A 162 -10.11 0.85 1.32
CA LEU A 162 -11.37 0.24 0.94
C LEU A 162 -11.08 -1.14 0.37
N SER A 163 -11.65 -2.20 0.94
CA SER A 163 -11.44 -3.57 0.48
C SER A 163 -12.76 -4.23 0.17
N TYR A 164 -12.79 -5.08 -0.86
CA TYR A 164 -13.95 -5.93 -1.12
C TYR A 164 -14.08 -6.99 -0.01
N ASP A 165 -15.25 -7.05 0.62
CA ASP A 165 -15.63 -7.98 1.69
C ASP A 165 -16.95 -8.72 1.38
N GLY A 166 -17.26 -8.90 0.10
CA GLY A 166 -18.43 -9.66 -0.33
C GLY A 166 -18.23 -11.19 -0.18
N ALA A 167 -19.32 -11.92 0.07
CA ALA A 167 -19.29 -13.38 0.26
C ALA A 167 -18.88 -14.18 -0.99
N GLY A 168 -18.96 -13.58 -2.18
CA GLY A 168 -18.64 -14.23 -3.46
C GLY A 168 -17.34 -13.70 -4.10
N TYR A 169 -17.05 -14.16 -5.32
CA TYR A 169 -15.95 -13.61 -6.11
C TYR A 169 -16.22 -12.13 -6.46
N LYS A 170 -15.24 -11.26 -6.23
CA LYS A 170 -15.31 -9.84 -6.63
C LYS A 170 -15.38 -9.73 -8.14
N PRO A 171 -16.35 -9.01 -8.73
CA PRO A 171 -16.34 -8.67 -10.15
C PRO A 171 -15.00 -8.04 -10.58
N GLU A 172 -14.56 -8.30 -11.81
CA GLU A 172 -13.31 -7.74 -12.34
C GLU A 172 -13.32 -6.20 -12.25
N GLN A 173 -14.43 -5.59 -12.65
CA GLN A 173 -14.71 -4.17 -12.47
C GLN A 173 -15.80 -4.00 -11.42
N PHE A 174 -15.38 -3.71 -10.18
CA PHE A 174 -16.29 -3.53 -9.07
C PHE A 174 -16.45 -2.03 -8.78
N SER A 175 -17.60 -1.46 -9.11
CA SER A 175 -17.83 -0.02 -9.02
C SER A 175 -18.45 0.40 -7.68
N TYR A 176 -18.05 1.57 -7.21
CA TYR A 176 -18.53 2.15 -5.96
C TYR A 176 -18.45 3.68 -5.98
N ASP A 177 -19.24 4.31 -5.12
CA ASP A 177 -19.09 5.71 -4.74
C ASP A 177 -18.56 5.76 -3.30
N VAL A 178 -17.70 6.73 -3.03
CA VAL A 178 -17.21 7.00 -1.67
C VAL A 178 -17.27 8.48 -1.38
N THR A 179 -17.68 8.81 -0.16
CA THR A 179 -17.59 10.14 0.43
C THR A 179 -16.65 10.08 1.62
N ILE A 180 -15.64 10.94 1.62
CA ILE A 180 -14.70 11.11 2.72
C ILE A 180 -14.86 12.54 3.24
N ALA A 181 -15.32 12.70 4.48
CA ALA A 181 -15.45 13.99 5.14
C ALA A 181 -14.32 14.18 6.16
N ILE A 182 -13.72 15.38 6.18
CA ILE A 182 -12.67 15.79 7.12
C ILE A 182 -13.10 17.10 7.80
N THR A 183 -13.71 16.98 8.98
CA THR A 183 -14.32 18.10 9.72
C THR A 183 -13.51 18.48 10.95
N GLU A 184 -13.71 19.69 11.47
CA GLU A 184 -13.16 20.11 12.76
C GLU A 184 -13.98 19.59 13.95
#